data_AF-W1X992-F1
#
_entry.id   AF-W1X992-F1
#
_cell.length_a   1.000
_cell.length_b   1.000
_cell.length_c   1.000
_cell.angle_alpha   90.00
_cell.angle_beta   90.00
_cell.angle_gamma   90.00
#
_symmetry.space_group_name_H-M   'P 1'
#
loop_
_entity.id
_entity.type
_entity.pdbx_description
1 polymer ?
#
loop_
_entity_poly.entity_id
_entity_poly.type
_entity_poly.pdbx_seq_one_letter_code
_entity_poly.pdbx_strand_id
1 'polypeptide(L)'
;MLPDNINQWYVRNASGTMAPLSAYSSTEWTYGSPRLERYNGIPSMEILGEAAAGKSTGDAMKFMADLVAKLPAGVGYSWTGLSYQEALSSNQAPALYAISLVVVFLALAALYESWSIPFSVMLVVPLGVVGALLATDLRGLS
;
A
#
# COMPACT_ATOMS: atom_id res chain seq x y z
N MET A 1 8.05 35.86 -13.41
CA MET A 1 8.62 36.26 -14.72
C MET A 1 7.52 36.14 -15.74
N LEU A 2 7.21 37.20 -16.49
CA LEU A 2 6.25 37.11 -17.59
C LEU A 2 6.97 36.60 -18.85
N PRO A 3 6.29 35.90 -19.76
CA PRO A 3 6.88 35.44 -21.03
C PRO A 3 7.56 36.57 -21.82
N ASP A 4 7.00 37.78 -21.82
CA ASP A 4 7.56 38.94 -22.53
C ASP A 4 8.91 39.41 -21.97
N ASN A 5 9.26 39.04 -20.74
CA ASN A 5 10.54 39.41 -20.14
C ASN A 5 11.72 38.69 -20.81
N ILE A 6 11.51 37.55 -21.48
CA ILE A 6 12.57 36.84 -22.23
C ILE A 6 13.16 37.71 -23.36
N ASN A 7 12.35 38.57 -23.98
CA ASN A 7 12.76 39.42 -25.09
C ASN A 7 13.72 40.55 -24.67
N GLN A 8 13.88 40.78 -23.37
CA GLN A 8 14.76 41.81 -22.82
C GLN A 8 16.19 41.30 -22.56
N TRP A 9 16.46 40.01 -22.81
CA TRP A 9 17.76 39.40 -22.56
C TRP A 9 18.64 39.44 -23.81
N TYR A 10 19.89 39.84 -23.63
CA TYR A 10 20.88 39.95 -24.70
C TYR A 10 22.08 39.06 -24.40
N VAL A 11 22.57 38.36 -25.43
CA VAL A 11 23.77 37.53 -25.35
C VAL A 11 24.81 38.08 -26.32
N ARG A 12 26.08 38.09 -25.90
CA ARG A 12 27.18 38.55 -26.75
C ARG A 12 27.52 37.48 -27.79
N ASN A 13 27.57 37.87 -29.06
CA ASN A 13 27.97 36.97 -30.15
C ASN A 13 29.51 36.96 -30.35
N ALA A 14 29.98 36.10 -31.26
CA ALA A 14 31.41 35.97 -31.60
C ALA A 14 32.03 37.26 -32.17
N SER A 15 31.21 38.13 -32.74
CA SER A 15 31.60 39.45 -33.26
C SER A 15 31.64 40.54 -32.18
N GLY A 16 31.35 40.19 -30.92
CA GLY A 16 31.34 41.11 -29.79
C GLY A 16 30.07 41.97 -29.65
N THR A 17 29.08 41.83 -30.55
CA THR A 17 27.82 42.57 -30.49
C THR A 17 26.77 41.85 -29.62
N MET A 18 25.83 42.62 -29.06
CA MET A 18 24.76 42.09 -28.22
C MET A 18 23.57 41.72 -29.10
N ALA A 19 23.19 40.44 -29.14
CA ALA A 19 22.02 39.96 -29.88
C ALA A 19 20.88 39.62 -28.90
N PRO A 20 19.64 40.11 -29.14
CA PRO A 20 18.50 39.77 -28.30
C PRO A 20 18.14 38.28 -28.45
N LEU A 21 17.68 37.64 -27.37
CA LEU A 21 17.31 36.22 -27.37
C LEU A 21 16.20 35.91 -28.40
N SER A 22 15.33 36.89 -28.68
CA SER A 22 14.25 36.79 -29.67
C SER A 22 14.72 36.67 -31.12
N ALA A 23 15.98 36.99 -31.42
CA ALA A 23 16.51 36.89 -32.79
C ALA A 23 16.81 35.43 -33.22
N TYR A 24 16.82 34.48 -32.28
CA TYR A 24 17.20 33.08 -32.53
C TYR A 24 16.47 32.06 -31.65
N SER A 25 15.42 32.46 -30.92
CA SER A 25 14.57 31.55 -30.13
C SER A 25 13.09 31.81 -30.39
N SER A 26 12.25 30.81 -30.14
CA SER A 26 10.79 30.91 -30.16
C SER A 26 10.22 30.27 -28.91
N THR A 27 9.07 30.75 -28.45
CA THR A 27 8.40 30.26 -27.24
C THR A 27 6.98 29.82 -27.57
N GLU A 28 6.58 28.69 -27.00
CA GLU A 28 5.22 28.17 -27.08
C GLU A 28 4.82 27.57 -25.74
N TRP A 29 3.52 27.60 -25.45
CA TRP A 29 2.98 26.92 -24.27
C TRP A 29 2.83 25.43 -24.58
N THR A 30 3.40 24.60 -23.72
CA THR A 30 3.29 23.14 -23.81
C THR A 30 2.99 22.55 -22.43
N TYR A 31 2.53 21.31 -22.43
CA TYR A 31 2.30 20.55 -21.20
C TYR A 31 3.52 19.70 -20.87
N GLY A 32 3.91 19.71 -19.61
CA GLY A 32 4.93 18.82 -19.06
C GLY A 32 4.54 18.41 -17.65
N SER A 33 4.92 17.20 -17.24
CA SER A 33 4.70 16.79 -15.85
C SER A 33 5.66 17.56 -14.93
N PRO A 34 5.17 18.21 -13.87
CA PRO A 34 6.04 18.84 -12.88
C PRO A 34 6.77 17.81 -12.01
N ARG A 35 6.30 16.55 -12.00
CA ARG A 35 6.88 15.46 -11.21
C ARG A 35 6.75 14.14 -11.96
N LEU A 36 7.88 13.45 -12.14
CA LEU A 36 7.93 12.10 -12.69
C LEU A 36 8.29 11.14 -11.58
N GLU A 37 7.46 10.12 -11.38
CA GLU A 37 7.68 9.10 -10.36
C GLU A 37 8.15 7.80 -11.00
N ARG A 38 8.92 7.04 -10.23
CA ARG A 38 9.41 5.73 -10.63
C ARG A 38 9.33 4.77 -9.45
N TYR A 39 8.97 3.53 -9.74
CA TYR A 39 8.94 2.45 -8.78
C TYR A 39 9.73 1.27 -9.34
N ASN A 40 10.68 0.74 -8.57
CA ASN A 40 11.63 -0.30 -9.01
C ASN A 40 12.30 0.00 -10.37
N GLY A 41 12.61 1.27 -10.63
CA GLY A 41 13.25 1.71 -11.87
C GLY A 41 12.33 1.84 -13.08
N ILE A 42 11.02 1.61 -12.96
CA ILE A 42 10.04 1.76 -14.04
C ILE A 42 9.20 3.03 -13.79
N PRO A 43 8.84 3.83 -14.82
CA PRO A 43 7.91 4.94 -14.67
C PRO A 43 6.60 4.47 -14.02
N SER A 44 6.18 5.17 -12.98
CA SER A 44 5.02 4.79 -12.17
C SER A 44 4.22 6.01 -11.75
N MET A 45 3.03 5.77 -11.21
CA MET A 45 2.25 6.77 -10.49
C MET A 45 1.75 6.12 -9.21
N GLU A 46 1.95 6.80 -8.08
CA GLU A 46 1.42 6.34 -6.80
C GLU A 46 -0.08 6.65 -6.68
N ILE A 47 -0.86 5.66 -6.22
CA ILE A 47 -2.29 5.81 -5.94
C ILE A 47 -2.52 5.41 -4.49
N LEU A 48 -3.12 6.31 -3.72
CA LEU A 48 -3.51 6.10 -2.34
C LEU A 48 -5.02 5.94 -2.25
N GLY A 49 -5.48 5.13 -1.30
CA GLY A 49 -6.89 4.90 -1.05
C GLY A 49 -7.11 4.11 0.24
N GLU A 50 -8.37 4.05 0.65
CA GLU A 50 -8.81 3.32 1.82
C GLU A 50 -9.98 2.40 1.47
N ALA A 51 -10.21 1.37 2.28
CA ALA A 51 -11.37 0.52 2.12
C ALA A 51 -12.64 1.30 2.50
N ALA A 52 -13.73 1.07 1.76
CA ALA A 52 -15.03 1.59 2.14
C ALA A 52 -15.45 1.05 3.52
N ALA A 53 -16.27 1.82 4.25
CA ALA A 53 -16.77 1.42 5.56
C ALA A 53 -17.39 0.00 5.53
N GLY A 54 -16.98 -0.86 6.47
CA GLY A 54 -17.43 -2.25 6.54
C GLY A 54 -16.76 -3.21 5.54
N LYS A 55 -15.75 -2.77 4.79
CA LYS A 55 -14.92 -3.64 3.93
C LYS A 55 -13.52 -3.79 4.50
N SER A 56 -12.94 -4.96 4.28
CA SER A 56 -11.53 -5.18 4.66
C SER A 56 -10.60 -4.48 3.67
N THR A 57 -9.41 -4.13 4.15
CA THR A 57 -8.30 -3.64 3.32
C THR A 57 -7.91 -4.67 2.26
N GLY A 58 -7.91 -5.96 2.60
CA GLY A 58 -7.71 -7.05 1.65
C GLY A 58 -8.74 -7.09 0.51
N ASP A 59 -10.02 -6.84 0.80
CA ASP A 59 -11.06 -6.74 -0.25
C ASP A 59 -10.80 -5.54 -1.18
N ALA A 60 -10.42 -4.39 -0.62
CA ALA A 60 -10.10 -3.20 -1.40
C ALA A 60 -8.87 -3.42 -2.29
N MET A 61 -7.83 -4.07 -1.76
CA MET A 61 -6.63 -4.44 -2.53
C MET A 61 -6.98 -5.39 -3.68
N LYS A 62 -7.80 -6.41 -3.42
CA LYS A 62 -8.26 -7.35 -4.44
C LYS A 62 -9.06 -6.62 -5.53
N PHE A 63 -9.99 -5.76 -5.14
CA PHE A 63 -10.78 -4.97 -6.06
C PHE A 63 -9.91 -4.06 -6.94
N MET A 64 -8.91 -3.40 -6.37
CA MET A 64 -7.96 -2.59 -7.13
C MET A 64 -7.14 -3.42 -8.13
N ALA A 65 -6.70 -4.63 -7.76
CA ALA A 65 -6.04 -5.53 -8.69
C ALA A 65 -6.97 -5.93 -9.86
N ASP A 66 -8.25 -6.19 -9.58
CA ASP A 66 -9.26 -6.50 -10.60
C ASP A 66 -9.53 -5.31 -11.54
N LEU A 67 -9.41 -4.07 -11.06
CA LEU A 67 -9.50 -2.88 -11.90
C LEU A 67 -8.26 -2.71 -12.79
N VAL A 68 -7.06 -2.93 -12.25
CA VAL A 68 -5.82 -2.86 -13.03
C VAL A 68 -5.81 -3.90 -14.14
N ALA A 69 -6.38 -5.08 -13.91
CA ALA A 69 -6.51 -6.12 -14.93
C ALA A 69 -7.30 -5.70 -16.17
N LYS A 70 -8.09 -4.61 -16.10
CA LYS A 70 -8.87 -4.05 -17.22
C LYS A 70 -8.14 -2.94 -17.98
N LEU A 71 -6.96 -2.54 -17.53
CA LEU A 71 -6.16 -1.48 -18.17
C LEU A 71 -5.49 -2.01 -19.46
N PRO A 72 -5.02 -1.09 -20.33
CA PRO A 72 -4.29 -1.47 -21.53
C PRO A 72 -3.07 -2.35 -21.22
N ALA A 73 -2.76 -3.27 -22.15
CA ALA A 73 -1.59 -4.12 -22.02
C ALA A 73 -0.31 -3.30 -21.83
N GLY A 74 0.56 -3.76 -20.91
CA GLY A 74 1.79 -3.06 -20.53
C GLY A 74 1.67 -2.21 -19.27
N VAL A 75 0.45 -1.98 -18.74
CA VAL A 75 0.26 -1.38 -17.42
C VAL A 75 0.24 -2.46 -16.35
N GLY A 76 1.23 -2.42 -15.46
CA GLY A 76 1.28 -3.28 -14.27
C GLY A 76 0.93 -2.51 -13.00
N TYR A 77 0.91 -3.23 -11.87
CA TYR A 77 0.82 -2.64 -10.54
C TYR A 77 1.83 -3.28 -9.60
N SER A 78 2.13 -2.58 -8.50
CA SER A 78 2.90 -3.13 -7.40
C SER A 78 2.41 -2.53 -6.09
N TRP A 79 2.26 -3.38 -5.09
CA TRP A 79 1.96 -2.94 -3.73
C TRP A 79 3.23 -2.41 -3.07
N THR A 80 3.09 -1.33 -2.30
CA THR A 80 4.20 -0.74 -1.53
C THR A 80 3.77 -0.39 -0.10
N GLY A 81 4.72 -0.08 0.76
CA GLY A 81 4.49 0.32 2.15
C GLY A 81 3.59 -0.66 2.92
N LEU A 82 2.50 -0.12 3.49
CA LEU A 82 1.53 -0.88 4.29
C LEU A 82 0.88 -2.01 3.49
N SER A 83 0.49 -1.76 2.24
CA SER A 83 -0.17 -2.76 1.39
C SER A 83 0.76 -3.90 1.02
N TYR A 84 2.07 -3.64 0.87
CA TYR A 84 3.06 -4.70 0.66
C TYR A 84 3.21 -5.58 1.91
N GLN A 85 3.27 -4.96 3.10
CA GLN A 85 3.33 -5.69 4.36
C GLN A 85 2.07 -6.51 4.59
N GLU A 86 0.89 -5.94 4.33
CA GLU A 86 -0.39 -6.64 4.42
C GLU A 86 -0.42 -7.85 3.48
N ALA A 87 0.00 -7.68 2.21
CA ALA A 87 0.09 -8.79 1.26
C ALA A 87 1.01 -9.93 1.75
N LEU A 88 2.11 -9.59 2.43
CA LEU A 88 3.03 -10.59 3.00
C LEU A 88 2.53 -11.24 4.29
N SER A 89 1.87 -10.47 5.16
CA SER A 89 1.52 -10.90 6.52
C SER A 89 0.11 -11.50 6.62
N SER A 90 -0.78 -11.22 5.66
CA SER A 90 -2.18 -11.65 5.65
C SER A 90 -2.37 -13.15 5.90
N ASN A 91 -1.42 -14.01 5.50
CA ASN A 91 -1.57 -15.46 5.59
C ASN A 91 -0.83 -16.12 6.79
N GLN A 92 -0.16 -15.37 7.65
CA GLN A 92 0.64 -15.97 8.74
C GLN A 92 -0.17 -16.24 10.02
N ALA A 93 -1.16 -15.41 10.32
CA ALA A 93 -1.92 -15.51 11.56
C ALA A 93 -2.64 -16.87 11.76
N PRO A 94 -3.33 -17.45 10.75
CA PRO A 94 -3.99 -18.75 10.91
C PRO A 94 -3.00 -19.88 11.21
N ALA A 95 -1.85 -19.88 10.53
CA ALA A 95 -0.82 -20.89 10.73
C ALA A 95 -0.19 -20.78 12.13
N LEU A 96 0.07 -19.56 12.61
CA LEU A 96 0.58 -19.32 13.95
C LEU A 96 -0.40 -19.81 15.02
N TYR A 97 -1.68 -19.47 14.91
CA TYR A 97 -2.69 -19.95 15.86
C TYR A 97 -2.84 -21.48 15.84
N ALA A 98 -2.79 -22.09 14.66
CA ALA A 98 -2.84 -23.55 14.54
C ALA A 98 -1.66 -24.22 15.28
N ILE A 99 -0.44 -23.72 15.08
CA ILE A 99 0.75 -24.22 15.78
C ILE A 99 0.63 -23.98 17.28
N SER A 100 0.21 -22.79 17.71
CA SER A 100 -0.01 -22.49 19.13
C SER A 100 -1.01 -23.44 19.78
N LEU A 101 -2.13 -23.74 19.11
CA LEU A 101 -3.13 -24.69 19.60
C LEU A 101 -2.56 -26.10 19.72
N VAL A 102 -1.78 -26.56 18.74
CA VAL A 102 -1.11 -27.86 18.79
C VAL A 102 -0.13 -27.92 19.97
N VAL A 103 0.69 -26.90 20.17
CA VAL A 103 1.67 -26.85 21.26
C VAL A 103 0.97 -26.86 22.62
N VAL A 104 -0.09 -26.06 22.81
CA VAL A 104 -0.88 -26.04 24.05
C VAL A 104 -1.56 -27.39 24.29
N PHE A 105 -2.14 -27.99 23.24
CA PHE A 105 -2.76 -29.31 23.32
C PHE A 105 -1.76 -30.38 23.77
N LEU A 106 -0.57 -30.43 23.15
CA LEU A 106 0.47 -31.41 23.49
C LEU A 106 1.01 -31.20 24.91
N ALA A 107 1.17 -29.95 25.35
CA ALA A 107 1.59 -29.65 26.72
C ALA A 107 0.57 -30.14 27.76
N LEU A 108 -0.73 -29.93 27.51
CA LEU A 108 -1.81 -30.43 28.36
C LEU A 108 -1.91 -31.96 28.31
N ALA A 109 -1.72 -32.57 27.13
CA ALA A 109 -1.75 -34.02 26.98
C ALA A 109 -0.62 -34.69 27.78
N ALA A 110 0.57 -34.11 27.76
CA ALA A 110 1.71 -34.57 28.56
C ALA A 110 1.47 -34.36 30.07
N LEU A 111 0.89 -33.23 30.48
CA LEU A 111 0.62 -32.91 31.88
C LEU A 111 -0.42 -33.84 32.52
N TYR A 112 -1.48 -34.16 31.79
CA TYR A 112 -2.58 -35.01 32.27
C TYR A 112 -2.46 -36.48 31.87
N GLU A 113 -1.38 -36.84 31.15
CA GLU A 113 -1.15 -38.18 30.60
C GLU A 113 -2.37 -38.72 29.82
N SER A 114 -3.10 -37.82 29.14
CA SER A 114 -4.39 -38.11 28.52
C SER A 114 -4.64 -37.22 27.32
N TRP A 115 -5.14 -37.82 26.23
CA TRP A 115 -5.51 -37.11 25.00
C TRP A 115 -6.92 -36.50 25.07
N SER A 116 -7.77 -36.97 25.98
CA SER A 116 -9.17 -36.53 26.09
C SER A 116 -9.34 -35.28 26.95
N ILE A 117 -8.59 -35.18 28.06
CA ILE A 117 -8.67 -34.04 29.00
C ILE A 117 -8.34 -32.69 28.33
N PRO A 118 -7.30 -32.58 27.47
CA PRO A 118 -6.99 -31.33 26.79
C PRO A 118 -8.13 -30.78 25.92
N PHE A 119 -8.95 -31.63 25.30
CA PHE A 119 -10.11 -31.17 24.54
C PHE A 119 -11.12 -30.43 25.42
N SER A 120 -11.42 -30.96 26.61
CA SER A 120 -12.31 -30.31 27.58
C SER A 120 -11.79 -28.94 28.00
N VAL A 121 -10.47 -28.78 28.15
CA VAL A 121 -9.84 -27.50 28.48
C VAL A 121 -9.91 -26.53 27.29
N MET A 122 -9.60 -26.98 26.07
CA MET A 122 -9.62 -26.13 24.88
C MET A 122 -11.02 -25.58 24.55
N LEU A 123 -12.09 -26.29 24.92
CA LEU A 123 -13.48 -25.82 24.72
C LEU A 123 -13.81 -24.54 25.50
N VAL A 124 -12.97 -24.12 26.46
CA VAL A 124 -13.16 -22.84 27.17
C VAL A 124 -12.72 -21.63 26.34
N VAL A 125 -11.87 -21.82 25.32
CA VAL A 125 -11.26 -20.72 24.55
C VAL A 125 -12.31 -19.81 23.89
N PRO A 126 -13.37 -20.33 23.22
CA PRO A 126 -14.41 -19.48 22.63
C PRO A 126 -15.13 -18.60 23.65
N LEU A 127 -15.33 -19.05 24.90
CA LEU A 127 -15.96 -18.23 25.93
C LEU A 127 -15.11 -16.99 26.26
N GLY A 128 -13.79 -17.15 26.30
CA GLY A 128 -12.86 -16.03 26.47
C GLY A 128 -12.88 -15.05 25.29
N VAL A 129 -12.90 -15.58 24.06
CA VAL A 129 -12.98 -14.76 22.83
C VAL A 129 -14.26 -13.94 22.79
N VAL A 130 -15.41 -14.54 23.14
CA VAL A 130 -16.70 -13.82 23.20
C VAL A 130 -16.65 -12.68 24.22
N GLY A 131 -16.11 -12.92 25.42
CA GLY A 131 -15.96 -11.88 26.43
C GLY A 131 -15.08 -10.72 25.96
N ALA A 132 -13.97 -11.03 25.28
CA ALA A 132 -13.07 -10.02 24.72
C ALA A 132 -13.76 -9.19 23.63
N LEU A 133 -14.43 -9.84 22.67
CA LEU A 133 -15.14 -9.18 21.57
C LEU A 133 -16.29 -8.30 22.07
N LEU A 134 -17.08 -8.77 23.04
CA LEU A 134 -18.15 -7.99 23.64
C LEU A 134 -17.61 -6.76 24.36
N ALA A 135 -16.52 -6.90 25.11
CA ALA A 135 -15.93 -5.77 25.83
C ALA A 135 -15.32 -4.72 24.88
N THR A 136 -14.71 -5.16 23.76
CA THR A 136 -14.17 -4.24 22.75
C THR A 136 -15.27 -3.51 22.00
N ASP A 137 -16.34 -4.22 21.62
CA ASP A 137 -17.48 -3.65 20.89
C ASP A 137 -18.26 -2.64 21.75
N LEU A 138 -18.58 -3.01 23.00
CA LEU A 138 -19.27 -2.12 23.95
C LEU A 138 -18.46 -0.84 24.26
N ARG A 139 -17.14 -0.88 24.12
CA ARG A 139 -16.24 0.25 24.36
C ARG A 139 -15.93 1.06 23.09
N GLY A 140 -16.39 0.61 21.92
CA GLY A 140 -16.12 1.26 20.62
C GLY A 140 -14.64 1.23 20.21
N LEU A 141 -13.94 0.15 20.58
CA LEU A 141 -12.52 -0.05 20.22
C LEU A 141 -12.33 -0.86 18.92
N SER A 142 -13.43 -1.30 18.31
CA SER A 142 -13.49 -2.11 17.10
C SER A 142 -14.31 -1.42 16.02
#